data_AF-A0A7X7E533-F1
#
_entry.id   AF-A0A7X7E533-F1
#
_cell.length_a   1.000
_cell.length_b   1.000
_cell.length_c   1.000
_cell.angle_alpha   90.00
_cell.angle_beta   90.00
_cell.angle_gamma   90.00
#
_symmetry.space_group_name_H-M   'P 1'
#
loop_
_entity.id
_entity.type
_entity.pdbx_description
1 polymer ?
#
loop_
_entity_poly.entity_id
_entity_poly.type
_entity_poly.pdbx_seq_one_letter_code
_entity_poly.pdbx_strand_id
1 'polypeptide(L)'
;ALDDDGKLYWVNGMGHGDAGHIGDMDPSRPGLELWLVREGAAAGQHGSYLADAATGKVIWGRTVAEKTDVGRGIAADIDAAHVGYEMWSSATDGTYNCKNQKISNNKGSVNFRVYWDGDLQDELLDGNKIDKWNGNGTTRLATLTGNSCNGTKATPNISADLIGDWREEVILHDGASKLYLHTTTIPTTHRLYTLMHDPQYRAQISSQQSAYNQPPHLSFFLGAGVDKAPKPKMYVSGGYVGIVNHPVSNFISPKQNRLQIITGQSFLINPNIKGKTNIEIFDLNGHVVKRTVVDNGKVSFNKLGIANGVYIIKPYSNRVAN
;
A
#
# COMPACT_ATOMS: atom_id res chain seq x y z
N ALA A 1 0.02 0.37 -24.52
CA ALA A 1 -0.64 1.34 -23.64
C ALA A 1 -1.81 2.00 -24.36
N LEU A 2 -2.85 2.35 -23.60
CA LEU A 2 -3.93 3.23 -24.03
C LEU A 2 -3.72 4.60 -23.40
N ASP A 3 -4.10 5.65 -24.11
CA ASP A 3 -4.00 7.03 -23.63
C ASP A 3 -5.22 7.40 -22.78
N ASP A 4 -5.19 8.55 -22.09
CA ASP A 4 -6.27 8.99 -21.21
C ASP A 4 -7.58 9.30 -21.97
N ASP A 5 -7.49 9.56 -23.28
CA ASP A 5 -8.63 9.74 -24.18
C ASP A 5 -9.16 8.43 -24.79
N GLY A 6 -8.58 7.28 -24.40
CA GLY A 6 -8.96 5.95 -24.86
C GLY A 6 -8.37 5.54 -26.21
N LYS A 7 -7.54 6.37 -26.86
CA LYS A 7 -6.84 5.99 -28.09
C LYS A 7 -5.62 5.12 -27.79
N LEU A 8 -5.11 4.50 -28.85
CA LEU A 8 -3.84 3.80 -28.76
C LEU A 8 -2.70 4.79 -28.50
N TYR A 9 -2.00 4.61 -27.39
CA TYR A 9 -0.83 5.41 -27.06
C TYR A 9 0.43 4.82 -27.69
N TRP A 10 0.71 3.54 -27.41
CA TRP A 10 1.77 2.78 -28.09
C TRP A 10 1.57 1.26 -27.98
N VAL A 11 2.17 0.51 -28.91
CA VAL A 11 2.32 -0.95 -28.85
C VAL A 11 3.79 -1.28 -29.15
N ASN A 12 4.46 -2.01 -28.25
CA ASN A 12 5.87 -2.37 -28.42
C ASN A 12 6.07 -3.75 -29.08
N GLY A 13 4.99 -4.43 -29.44
CA GLY A 13 5.00 -5.72 -30.16
C GLY A 13 5.56 -6.89 -29.36
N MET A 14 5.72 -6.76 -28.04
CA MET A 14 6.39 -7.76 -27.21
C MET A 14 5.50 -8.88 -26.69
N GLY A 15 4.18 -8.76 -26.86
CA GLY A 15 3.22 -9.78 -26.47
C GLY A 15 2.79 -9.70 -24.99
N HIS A 16 2.18 -10.79 -24.53
CA HIS A 16 1.60 -10.95 -23.18
C HIS A 16 2.69 -11.20 -22.12
N GLY A 17 2.35 -10.88 -20.87
CA GLY A 17 3.21 -11.05 -19.71
C GLY A 17 2.43 -11.31 -18.43
N ASP A 18 3.05 -12.05 -17.52
CA ASP A 18 2.41 -12.51 -16.27
C ASP A 18 2.70 -11.63 -15.05
N ALA A 19 3.68 -10.73 -15.16
CA ALA A 19 4.01 -9.74 -14.13
C ALA A 19 4.51 -8.44 -14.78
N GLY A 20 4.10 -7.31 -14.18
CA GLY A 20 4.39 -5.98 -14.69
C GLY A 20 4.47 -4.97 -13.56
N HIS A 21 5.53 -4.18 -13.54
CA HIS A 21 5.81 -3.15 -12.56
C HIS A 21 5.94 -1.82 -13.29
N ILE A 22 5.23 -0.79 -12.84
CA ILE A 22 5.34 0.56 -13.39
C ILE A 22 5.60 1.54 -12.24
N GLY A 23 6.68 2.31 -12.36
CA GLY A 23 7.17 3.20 -11.31
C GLY A 23 8.37 4.01 -11.78
N ASP A 24 8.85 4.92 -10.95
CA ASP A 24 10.06 5.69 -11.17
C ASP A 24 11.28 4.83 -10.76
N MET A 25 11.68 3.93 -11.66
CA MET A 25 12.66 2.88 -11.36
C MET A 25 14.10 3.34 -11.61
N ASP A 26 14.28 4.25 -12.56
CA ASP A 26 15.54 4.91 -12.82
C ASP A 26 15.37 6.42 -12.59
N PRO A 27 15.57 6.93 -11.35
CA PRO A 27 15.30 8.32 -11.01
C PRO A 27 16.21 9.34 -11.73
N SER A 28 17.23 8.86 -12.46
CA SER A 28 18.06 9.72 -13.32
C SER A 28 17.49 9.90 -14.73
N ARG A 29 16.41 9.19 -15.06
CA ARG A 29 15.66 9.31 -16.32
C ARG A 29 14.32 9.99 -16.04
N PRO A 30 14.00 11.10 -16.72
CA PRO A 30 12.69 11.72 -16.56
C PRO A 30 11.59 10.79 -17.06
N GLY A 31 10.58 10.53 -16.22
CA GLY A 31 9.43 9.72 -16.57
C GLY A 31 9.27 8.53 -15.64
N LEU A 32 8.53 7.53 -16.11
CA LEU A 32 8.38 6.25 -15.43
C LEU A 32 8.91 5.14 -16.33
N GLU A 33 9.29 4.04 -15.71
CA GLU A 33 9.66 2.81 -16.39
C GLU A 33 8.61 1.72 -16.19
N LEU A 34 8.56 0.81 -17.16
CA LEU A 34 7.81 -0.43 -17.14
C LEU A 34 8.79 -1.60 -17.14
N TRP A 35 8.86 -2.35 -16.04
CA TRP A 35 9.50 -3.66 -15.99
C TRP A 35 8.45 -4.74 -16.23
N LEU A 36 8.60 -5.54 -17.29
CA LEU A 36 7.61 -6.54 -17.68
C LEU A 36 8.29 -7.85 -18.07
N VAL A 37 7.72 -8.96 -17.61
CA VAL A 37 8.12 -10.32 -18.01
C VAL A 37 7.17 -10.85 -19.07
N ARG A 38 7.61 -11.81 -19.87
CA ARG A 38 6.85 -12.26 -21.03
C ARG A 38 6.67 -13.76 -21.06
N GLU A 39 5.50 -14.16 -21.52
CA GLU A 39 5.23 -15.54 -21.90
C GLU A 39 5.61 -15.76 -23.37
N GLY A 40 6.26 -16.88 -23.67
CA GLY A 40 6.48 -17.33 -25.05
C GLY A 40 7.33 -16.38 -25.89
N ALA A 41 8.40 -15.79 -25.32
CA ALA A 41 9.26 -14.87 -26.06
C ALA A 41 9.80 -15.50 -27.36
N ALA A 42 9.69 -14.79 -28.48
CA ALA A 42 10.28 -15.24 -29.74
C ALA A 42 11.82 -15.24 -29.65
N ALA A 43 12.47 -16.02 -30.52
CA ALA A 43 13.92 -16.13 -30.56
C ALA A 43 14.59 -14.75 -30.66
N GLY A 44 15.58 -14.50 -29.81
CA GLY A 44 16.33 -13.23 -29.79
C GLY A 44 15.60 -12.06 -29.12
N GLN A 45 14.36 -12.25 -28.63
CA GLN A 45 13.65 -11.23 -27.87
C GLN A 45 13.84 -11.39 -26.36
N HIS A 46 13.53 -10.32 -25.62
CA HIS A 46 13.66 -10.27 -24.17
C HIS A 46 12.53 -11.01 -23.45
N GLY A 47 12.83 -12.02 -22.64
CA GLY A 47 11.85 -12.65 -21.73
C GLY A 47 11.49 -11.76 -20.54
N SER A 48 12.31 -10.77 -20.24
CA SER A 48 12.00 -9.69 -19.29
C SER A 48 12.73 -8.41 -19.71
N TYR A 49 12.08 -7.25 -19.59
CA TYR A 49 12.65 -6.00 -20.08
C TYR A 49 12.18 -4.80 -19.28
N LEU A 50 13.06 -3.80 -19.21
CA LEU A 50 12.77 -2.45 -18.75
C LEU A 50 12.51 -1.58 -19.98
N ALA A 51 11.38 -0.90 -20.01
CA ALA A 51 11.02 0.05 -21.06
C ALA A 51 10.65 1.41 -20.47
N ASP A 52 10.83 2.45 -21.27
CA ASP A 52 10.25 3.76 -21.03
C ASP A 52 8.72 3.65 -21.10
N ALA A 53 8.00 3.99 -20.02
CA ALA A 53 6.56 3.76 -19.93
C ALA A 53 5.75 4.68 -20.86
N ALA A 54 6.30 5.85 -21.22
CA ALA A 54 5.64 6.81 -22.10
C ALA A 54 5.73 6.40 -23.58
N THR A 55 6.80 5.72 -23.97
CA THR A 55 7.08 5.40 -25.40
C THR A 55 7.03 3.90 -25.71
N GLY A 56 7.09 3.04 -24.70
CA GLY A 56 7.22 1.59 -24.85
C GLY A 56 8.59 1.14 -25.38
N LYS A 57 9.54 2.07 -25.55
CA LYS A 57 10.89 1.76 -26.04
C LYS A 57 11.68 1.03 -24.97
N VAL A 58 12.24 -0.13 -25.32
CA VAL A 58 13.11 -0.88 -24.41
C VAL A 58 14.38 -0.10 -24.12
N ILE A 59 14.70 -0.02 -22.84
CA ILE A 59 15.95 0.53 -22.30
C ILE A 59 16.97 -0.60 -22.23
N TRP A 60 16.61 -1.72 -21.60
CA TRP A 60 17.40 -2.96 -21.58
C TRP A 60 16.51 -4.17 -21.26
N GLY A 61 17.03 -5.39 -21.47
CA GLY A 61 16.31 -6.61 -21.12
C GLY A 61 17.17 -7.86 -21.17
N ARG A 62 16.58 -9.00 -20.79
CA ARG A 62 17.23 -10.31 -20.76
C ARG A 62 16.62 -11.20 -21.82
N THR A 63 17.43 -11.62 -22.78
CA THR A 63 17.03 -12.60 -23.80
C THR A 63 16.87 -13.98 -23.18
N VAL A 64 15.91 -14.74 -23.67
CA VAL A 64 15.67 -16.14 -23.29
C VAL A 64 15.63 -16.99 -24.55
N ALA A 65 15.70 -18.32 -24.39
CA ALA A 65 15.49 -19.23 -25.51
C ALA A 65 14.07 -19.05 -26.08
N GLU A 66 13.89 -19.36 -27.36
CA GLU A 66 12.58 -19.26 -28.02
C GLU A 66 11.51 -20.05 -27.26
N LYS A 67 10.30 -19.48 -27.15
CA LYS A 67 9.14 -20.06 -26.44
C LYS A 67 9.36 -20.28 -24.95
N THR A 68 10.40 -19.67 -24.36
CA THR A 68 10.55 -19.65 -22.89
C THR A 68 9.46 -18.77 -22.29
N ASP A 69 8.76 -19.32 -21.31
CA ASP A 69 7.85 -18.60 -20.44
C ASP A 69 8.61 -18.05 -19.22
N VAL A 70 8.61 -16.72 -19.06
CA VAL A 70 9.10 -16.04 -17.87
C VAL A 70 7.91 -15.60 -17.02
N GLY A 71 7.31 -16.54 -16.30
CA GLY A 71 6.05 -16.30 -15.57
C GLY A 71 6.13 -15.48 -14.27
N ARG A 72 7.31 -14.94 -13.89
CA ARG A 72 7.49 -14.09 -12.69
C ARG A 72 8.55 -13.04 -12.91
N GLY A 73 8.28 -11.81 -12.48
CA GLY A 73 9.26 -10.73 -12.38
C GLY A 73 8.95 -9.82 -11.21
N ILE A 74 9.97 -9.09 -10.76
CA ILE A 74 9.84 -8.08 -9.72
C ILE A 74 10.78 -6.91 -10.01
N ALA A 75 10.32 -5.72 -9.66
CA ALA A 75 11.12 -4.50 -9.56
C ALA A 75 10.85 -3.86 -8.18
N ALA A 76 11.92 -3.54 -7.46
CA ALA A 76 11.89 -3.00 -6.09
C ALA A 76 13.24 -2.33 -5.76
N ASP A 77 13.25 -1.18 -5.07
CA ASP A 77 14.49 -0.58 -4.52
C ASP A 77 14.85 -1.33 -3.25
N ILE A 78 15.75 -2.32 -3.34
CA ILE A 78 16.10 -3.18 -2.20
C ILE A 78 17.51 -2.88 -1.67
N ASP A 79 18.33 -2.16 -2.42
CA ASP A 79 19.75 -1.98 -2.15
C ASP A 79 20.15 -0.50 -2.18
N ALA A 80 20.22 0.12 -1.00
CA ALA A 80 20.58 1.53 -0.85
C ALA A 80 21.96 1.92 -1.43
N ALA A 81 22.84 0.96 -1.77
CA ALA A 81 24.11 1.24 -2.43
C ALA A 81 23.95 1.54 -3.94
N HIS A 82 22.77 1.25 -4.51
CA HIS A 82 22.46 1.47 -5.91
C HIS A 82 21.21 2.34 -6.02
N VAL A 83 21.34 3.52 -6.64
CA VAL A 83 20.20 4.44 -6.78
C VAL A 83 19.23 3.89 -7.84
N GLY A 84 17.95 3.78 -7.47
CA GLY A 84 16.88 3.27 -8.33
C GLY A 84 16.46 1.87 -7.91
N TYR A 85 15.63 1.23 -8.72
CA TYR A 85 15.10 -0.09 -8.42
C TYR A 85 16.04 -1.19 -8.93
N GLU A 86 16.07 -2.29 -8.19
CA GLU A 86 16.58 -3.57 -8.66
C GLU A 86 15.48 -4.39 -9.32
N MET A 87 15.85 -5.19 -10.31
CA MET A 87 14.94 -6.06 -11.04
C MET A 87 15.51 -7.46 -11.26
N TRP A 88 14.63 -8.44 -11.17
CA TRP A 88 14.93 -9.82 -11.55
C TRP A 88 13.66 -10.56 -11.97
N SER A 89 13.84 -11.75 -12.52
CA SER A 89 12.75 -12.62 -12.97
C SER A 89 13.04 -14.08 -12.63
N SER A 90 12.07 -14.96 -12.88
CA SER A 90 12.28 -16.40 -12.79
C SER A 90 13.44 -16.88 -13.69
N ALA A 91 13.69 -16.19 -14.81
CA ALA A 91 14.70 -16.56 -15.81
C ALA A 91 16.03 -15.80 -15.68
N THR A 92 16.13 -14.73 -14.88
CA THR A 92 17.43 -14.08 -14.67
C THR A 92 18.36 -14.92 -13.80
N ASP A 93 19.66 -14.75 -14.01
CA ASP A 93 20.74 -15.42 -13.27
C ASP A 93 21.20 -14.64 -12.02
N GLY A 94 20.44 -13.62 -11.61
CA GLY A 94 20.76 -12.76 -10.48
C GLY A 94 19.88 -11.50 -10.44
N THR A 95 20.32 -10.57 -9.62
CA THR A 95 19.68 -9.27 -9.36
C THR A 95 20.42 -8.17 -10.11
N TYR A 96 19.67 -7.31 -10.77
CA TYR A 96 20.20 -6.26 -11.63
C TYR A 96 19.67 -4.90 -11.21
N ASN A 97 20.50 -3.87 -11.18
CA ASN A 97 20.02 -2.51 -10.95
C ASN A 97 19.35 -1.92 -12.21
N CYS A 98 18.73 -0.75 -12.05
CA CYS A 98 18.08 -0.01 -13.13
C CYS A 98 19.00 0.31 -14.34
N LYS A 99 20.32 0.26 -14.15
CA LYS A 99 21.36 0.47 -15.17
C LYS A 99 21.84 -0.80 -15.85
N ASN A 100 21.12 -1.92 -15.72
CA ASN A 100 21.45 -3.21 -16.33
C ASN A 100 22.72 -3.86 -15.78
N GLN A 101 23.22 -3.42 -14.61
CA GLN A 101 24.41 -3.98 -13.97
C GLN A 101 24.00 -5.07 -12.98
N LYS A 102 24.67 -6.23 -13.04
CA LYS A 102 24.43 -7.33 -12.10
C LYS A 102 25.05 -6.96 -10.76
N ILE A 103 24.23 -6.82 -9.72
CA ILE A 103 24.69 -6.48 -8.37
C ILE A 103 24.86 -7.72 -7.49
N SER A 104 24.18 -8.81 -7.82
CA SER A 104 24.30 -10.08 -7.09
C SER A 104 23.95 -11.29 -7.97
N ASN A 105 24.56 -12.43 -7.66
CA ASN A 105 24.17 -13.73 -8.21
C ASN A 105 22.93 -14.33 -7.51
N ASN A 106 22.59 -13.81 -6.32
CA ASN A 106 21.42 -14.23 -5.56
C ASN A 106 20.22 -13.35 -5.92
N LYS A 107 19.03 -13.90 -5.69
CA LYS A 107 17.73 -13.27 -5.95
C LYS A 107 16.86 -13.37 -4.70
N GLY A 108 15.98 -12.40 -4.49
CA GLY A 108 14.89 -12.51 -3.54
C GLY A 108 13.68 -13.26 -4.12
N SER A 109 12.59 -13.30 -3.36
CA SER A 109 11.31 -13.81 -3.85
C SER A 109 10.81 -12.99 -5.05
N VAL A 110 9.99 -13.60 -5.90
CA VAL A 110 9.48 -12.98 -7.13
C VAL A 110 7.95 -12.94 -7.07
N ASN A 111 7.44 -12.02 -6.24
CA ASN A 111 6.02 -11.84 -5.99
C ASN A 111 5.70 -10.36 -5.69
N PHE A 112 5.53 -9.97 -4.42
CA PHE A 112 5.24 -8.59 -4.04
C PHE A 112 6.48 -7.89 -3.48
N ARG A 113 6.49 -6.55 -3.62
CA ARG A 113 7.29 -5.66 -2.77
C ARG A 113 6.40 -5.01 -1.72
N VAL A 114 6.96 -4.66 -0.57
CA VAL A 114 6.23 -4.07 0.57
C VAL A 114 7.17 -3.19 1.42
N TYR A 115 6.67 -2.06 1.92
CA TYR A 115 7.38 -1.16 2.83
C TYR A 115 6.99 -1.60 4.24
N TRP A 116 7.90 -2.21 4.96
CA TRP A 116 7.61 -2.82 6.25
C TRP A 116 8.51 -2.33 7.37
N ASP A 117 9.80 -2.12 7.12
CA ASP A 117 10.75 -1.76 8.17
C ASP A 117 10.89 -0.24 8.41
N GLY A 118 12.05 0.21 8.87
CA GLY A 118 12.29 1.60 9.24
C GLY A 118 12.99 2.43 8.17
N ASP A 119 13.64 1.80 7.18
CA ASP A 119 14.37 2.47 6.10
C ASP A 119 13.44 2.80 4.91
N LEU A 120 13.99 3.23 3.77
CA LEU A 120 13.21 3.59 2.58
C LEU A 120 13.28 2.54 1.47
N GLN A 121 13.93 1.41 1.73
CA GLN A 121 14.01 0.31 0.78
C GLN A 121 12.77 -0.56 0.91
N ASP A 122 12.51 -1.28 -0.16
CA ASP A 122 11.49 -2.31 -0.24
C ASP A 122 11.94 -3.59 0.48
N GLU A 123 10.99 -4.20 1.19
CA GLU A 123 11.02 -5.61 1.53
C GLU A 123 10.27 -6.42 0.46
N LEU A 124 10.44 -7.74 0.52
CA LEU A 124 9.82 -8.68 -0.42
C LEU A 124 8.79 -9.55 0.29
N LEU A 125 7.57 -9.53 -0.23
CA LEU A 125 6.42 -10.28 0.30
C LEU A 125 6.09 -11.45 -0.61
N ASP A 126 6.12 -12.67 -0.07
CA ASP A 126 5.69 -13.88 -0.77
C ASP A 126 4.98 -14.86 0.17
N GLY A 127 3.71 -15.16 -0.11
CA GLY A 127 2.86 -15.90 0.80
C GLY A 127 2.58 -15.11 2.08
N ASN A 128 3.01 -15.65 3.22
CA ASN A 128 2.90 -15.00 4.53
C ASN A 128 4.27 -14.52 5.07
N LYS A 129 5.22 -14.26 4.18
CA LYS A 129 6.63 -14.05 4.52
C LYS A 129 7.10 -12.71 3.99
N ILE A 130 7.69 -11.91 4.86
CA ILE A 130 8.39 -10.68 4.51
C ILE A 130 9.88 -10.93 4.70
N ASP A 131 10.63 -10.80 3.61
CA ASP A 131 12.08 -10.98 3.57
C ASP A 131 12.75 -9.63 3.24
N LYS A 132 13.85 -9.30 3.92
CA LYS A 132 14.65 -8.09 3.70
C LYS A 132 15.92 -8.43 2.91
N TRP A 133 16.29 -7.60 1.95
CA TRP A 133 17.56 -7.74 1.24
C TRP A 133 18.75 -7.46 2.17
N ASN A 134 19.80 -8.27 2.08
CA ASN A 134 20.99 -8.15 2.95
C ASN A 134 22.28 -7.79 2.18
N GLY A 135 22.14 -7.29 0.95
CA GLY A 135 23.26 -6.99 0.04
C GLY A 135 23.66 -8.16 -0.87
N ASN A 136 23.29 -9.41 -0.52
CA ASN A 136 23.61 -10.58 -1.34
C ASN A 136 22.60 -11.73 -1.14
N GLY A 137 21.32 -11.44 -1.34
CA GLY A 137 20.21 -12.34 -1.04
C GLY A 137 19.29 -11.72 0.01
N THR A 138 18.46 -12.53 0.64
CA THR A 138 17.48 -12.05 1.61
C THR A 138 17.56 -12.77 2.94
N THR A 139 17.02 -12.15 3.98
CA THR A 139 16.83 -12.74 5.30
C THR A 139 15.40 -12.51 5.75
N ARG A 140 14.83 -13.51 6.44
CA ARG A 140 13.45 -13.41 6.95
C ARG A 140 13.34 -12.30 7.98
N LEU A 141 12.52 -11.30 7.68
CA LEU A 141 12.19 -10.21 8.60
C LEU A 141 10.95 -10.55 9.45
N ALA A 142 9.88 -11.02 8.80
CA ALA A 142 8.65 -11.40 9.50
C ALA A 142 7.94 -12.59 8.83
N THR A 143 7.39 -13.48 9.65
CA THR A 143 6.42 -14.49 9.20
C THR A 143 5.07 -14.13 9.80
N LEU A 144 4.12 -13.77 8.94
CA LEU A 144 2.81 -13.26 9.31
C LEU A 144 1.84 -14.41 9.60
N THR A 145 0.88 -14.16 10.49
CA THR A 145 -0.22 -15.10 10.77
C THR A 145 -1.26 -15.10 9.64
N GLY A 146 -1.69 -16.28 9.22
CA GLY A 146 -2.70 -16.45 8.17
C GLY A 146 -2.12 -17.07 6.89
N ASN A 147 -2.99 -17.27 5.92
CA ASN A 147 -2.70 -17.90 4.65
C ASN A 147 -2.73 -16.87 3.52
N SER A 148 -1.92 -17.14 2.49
CA SER A 148 -1.98 -16.44 1.21
C SER A 148 -3.06 -17.00 0.30
N CYS A 149 -3.49 -16.18 -0.65
CA CYS A 149 -4.51 -16.48 -1.65
C CYS A 149 -3.92 -17.11 -2.92
N ASN A 150 -4.82 -17.58 -3.80
CA ASN A 150 -4.54 -17.83 -5.23
C ASN A 150 -3.50 -18.93 -5.53
N GLY A 151 -3.41 -19.95 -4.68
CA GLY A 151 -2.58 -21.15 -4.93
C GLY A 151 -1.10 -20.81 -5.04
N THR A 152 -0.47 -21.16 -6.17
CA THR A 152 0.96 -20.90 -6.40
C THR A 152 1.30 -19.42 -6.54
N LYS A 153 0.32 -18.55 -6.85
CA LYS A 153 0.54 -17.09 -6.91
C LYS A 153 0.80 -16.50 -5.51
N ALA A 154 0.33 -17.16 -4.45
CA ALA A 154 0.68 -16.88 -3.05
C ALA A 154 0.57 -15.37 -2.67
N THR A 155 -0.49 -14.70 -3.12
CA THR A 155 -0.69 -13.26 -2.92
C THR A 155 -1.33 -12.99 -1.56
N PRO A 156 -1.16 -11.80 -0.96
CA PRO A 156 -1.99 -11.42 0.18
C PRO A 156 -3.46 -11.25 -0.23
N ASN A 157 -4.36 -11.10 0.74
CA ASN A 157 -5.70 -10.56 0.45
C ASN A 157 -5.58 -9.11 -0.04
N ILE A 158 -4.72 -8.34 0.61
CA ILE A 158 -4.26 -7.01 0.16
C ILE A 158 -2.94 -6.67 0.86
N SER A 159 -2.05 -5.96 0.17
CA SER A 159 -0.92 -5.23 0.77
C SER A 159 -1.05 -3.76 0.40
N ALA A 160 -1.19 -2.89 1.40
CA ALA A 160 -1.45 -1.47 1.23
C ALA A 160 -1.16 -0.67 2.52
N ASP A 161 -0.76 0.60 2.41
CA ASP A 161 -0.89 1.57 3.51
C ASP A 161 -2.38 1.81 3.77
N LEU A 162 -2.89 1.27 4.88
CA LEU A 162 -4.30 1.36 5.25
C LEU A 162 -4.50 2.20 6.51
N ILE A 163 -3.56 2.11 7.44
CA ILE A 163 -3.59 2.76 8.75
C ILE A 163 -2.19 3.15 9.20
N GLY A 164 -2.09 4.09 10.15
CA GLY A 164 -0.82 4.42 10.78
C GLY A 164 -0.02 5.43 9.95
N ASP A 165 1.24 5.12 9.69
CA ASP A 165 2.13 5.97 8.89
C ASP A 165 2.18 5.53 7.42
N TRP A 166 3.34 5.58 6.77
CA TRP A 166 3.49 5.37 5.34
C TRP A 166 3.75 3.92 4.97
N ARG A 167 3.99 3.05 5.95
CA ARG A 167 4.31 1.64 5.72
C ARG A 167 3.04 0.84 5.51
N GLU A 168 3.21 -0.28 4.85
CA GLU A 168 2.09 -1.00 4.29
C GLU A 168 1.66 -2.12 5.21
N GLU A 169 0.37 -2.16 5.50
CA GLU A 169 -0.27 -3.31 6.10
C GLU A 169 -0.33 -4.47 5.10
N VAL A 170 -0.31 -5.69 5.64
CA VAL A 170 -0.61 -6.92 4.90
C VAL A 170 -1.82 -7.57 5.53
N ILE A 171 -2.83 -7.87 4.72
CA ILE A 171 -4.00 -8.64 5.15
C ILE A 171 -3.93 -10.06 4.60
N LEU A 172 -4.08 -11.05 5.48
CA LEU A 172 -4.14 -12.48 5.17
C LEU A 172 -5.42 -13.09 5.74
N HIS A 173 -5.85 -14.25 5.23
CA HIS A 173 -7.06 -14.93 5.71
C HIS A 173 -6.73 -16.16 6.56
N ASP A 174 -7.63 -16.57 7.44
CA ASP A 174 -7.46 -17.80 8.25
C ASP A 174 -7.84 -19.08 7.49
N GLY A 175 -8.32 -18.97 6.26
CA GLY A 175 -8.88 -20.08 5.49
C GLY A 175 -10.39 -20.28 5.68
N ALA A 176 -11.04 -19.46 6.51
CA ALA A 176 -12.44 -19.58 6.86
C ALA A 176 -13.13 -18.21 6.93
N SER A 177 -13.19 -17.58 8.11
CA SER A 177 -14.07 -16.45 8.40
C SER A 177 -13.38 -15.22 8.97
N LYS A 178 -12.05 -15.25 9.11
CA LYS A 178 -11.28 -14.15 9.70
C LYS A 178 -10.23 -13.63 8.73
N LEU A 179 -9.99 -12.33 8.85
CA LEU A 179 -8.85 -11.65 8.24
C LEU A 179 -7.90 -11.20 9.36
N TYR A 180 -6.61 -11.36 9.13
CA TYR A 180 -5.54 -10.83 9.95
C TYR A 180 -4.99 -9.60 9.27
N LEU A 181 -5.16 -8.43 9.89
CA LEU A 181 -4.46 -7.21 9.50
C LEU A 181 -3.14 -7.14 10.26
N HIS A 182 -2.04 -7.12 9.52
CA HIS A 182 -0.69 -6.98 10.07
C HIS A 182 -0.18 -5.58 9.77
N THR A 183 0.26 -4.87 10.81
CA THR A 183 0.94 -3.58 10.69
C THR A 183 2.32 -3.70 11.34
N THR A 184 3.28 -2.92 10.85
CA THR A 184 4.64 -2.92 11.40
C THR A 184 4.71 -2.21 12.76
N THR A 185 5.63 -2.66 13.60
CA THR A 185 5.96 -2.01 14.89
C THR A 185 7.43 -1.56 14.94
N ILE A 186 8.16 -1.75 13.84
CA ILE A 186 9.53 -1.30 13.70
C ILE A 186 9.50 0.24 13.70
N PRO A 187 10.34 0.95 14.48
CA PRO A 187 10.37 2.41 14.41
C PRO A 187 10.98 2.90 13.09
N THR A 188 10.49 4.02 12.57
CA THR A 188 11.10 4.75 11.45
C THR A 188 11.38 6.20 11.84
N THR A 189 12.42 6.79 11.25
CA THR A 189 12.69 8.23 11.37
C THR A 189 12.13 9.02 10.20
N HIS A 190 11.60 8.34 9.17
CA HIS A 190 11.02 8.95 7.99
C HIS A 190 9.55 9.26 8.21
N ARG A 191 9.13 10.44 7.74
CA ARG A 191 7.73 10.86 7.74
C ARG A 191 7.32 11.24 6.33
N LEU A 192 6.43 10.42 5.76
CA LEU A 192 5.87 10.64 4.43
C LEU A 192 4.37 10.93 4.55
N TYR A 193 3.78 11.39 3.45
CA TYR A 193 2.33 11.34 3.31
C TYR A 193 1.90 9.87 3.24
N THR A 194 0.69 9.54 3.67
CA THR A 194 0.11 8.23 3.38
C THR A 194 0.22 7.95 1.88
N LEU A 195 0.67 6.74 1.53
CA LEU A 195 0.86 6.31 0.15
C LEU A 195 -0.48 6.27 -0.58
N MET A 196 -1.59 6.14 0.14
CA MET A 196 -2.94 6.24 -0.43
C MET A 196 -3.30 7.63 -0.98
N HIS A 197 -2.46 8.64 -0.73
CA HIS A 197 -2.55 9.96 -1.35
C HIS A 197 -1.62 10.12 -2.57
N ASP A 198 -0.78 9.14 -2.87
CA ASP A 198 -0.10 9.05 -4.16
C ASP A 198 -1.08 8.51 -5.23
N PRO A 199 -1.29 9.22 -6.35
CA PRO A 199 -2.33 8.87 -7.31
C PRO A 199 -2.07 7.53 -8.00
N GLN A 200 -0.81 7.19 -8.26
CA GLN A 200 -0.45 5.93 -8.92
C GLN A 200 -0.61 4.75 -7.96
N TYR A 201 -0.03 4.86 -6.76
CA TYR A 201 -0.15 3.86 -5.71
C TYR A 201 -1.61 3.57 -5.40
N ARG A 202 -2.42 4.62 -5.15
CA ARG A 202 -3.85 4.48 -4.86
C ARG A 202 -4.62 3.82 -6.02
N ALA A 203 -4.28 4.13 -7.26
CA ALA A 203 -4.87 3.48 -8.43
C ALA A 203 -4.47 2.00 -8.53
N GLN A 204 -3.19 1.68 -8.32
CA GLN A 204 -2.68 0.30 -8.34
C GLN A 204 -3.28 -0.54 -7.22
N ILE A 205 -3.51 0.03 -6.02
CA ILE A 205 -4.26 -0.62 -4.95
C ILE A 205 -5.69 -0.99 -5.40
N SER A 206 -6.40 -0.09 -6.09
CA SER A 206 -7.75 -0.41 -6.61
C SER A 206 -7.75 -1.59 -7.59
N SER A 207 -6.69 -1.73 -8.38
CA SER A 207 -6.54 -2.83 -9.34
C SER A 207 -5.84 -4.05 -8.78
N GLN A 208 -5.32 -4.03 -7.54
CA GLN A 208 -4.50 -5.11 -6.98
C GLN A 208 -5.22 -6.48 -7.00
N GLN A 209 -6.54 -6.51 -6.87
CA GLN A 209 -7.35 -7.74 -6.95
C GLN A 209 -7.47 -8.33 -8.37
N SER A 210 -7.11 -7.57 -9.40
CA SER A 210 -7.39 -7.92 -10.79
C SER A 210 -6.45 -9.02 -11.29
N ALA A 211 -7.04 -10.08 -11.85
CA ALA A 211 -6.32 -11.19 -12.50
C ALA A 211 -5.17 -11.76 -11.64
N TYR A 212 -3.92 -11.65 -12.10
CA TYR A 212 -2.74 -11.97 -11.31
C TYR A 212 -2.27 -10.72 -10.57
N ASN A 213 -2.61 -10.65 -9.28
CA ASN A 213 -2.35 -9.50 -8.41
C ASN A 213 -0.88 -9.04 -8.54
N GLN A 214 -0.66 -7.73 -8.66
CA GLN A 214 0.68 -7.12 -8.72
C GLN A 214 0.86 -6.14 -7.53
N PRO A 215 2.08 -5.97 -7.01
CA PRO A 215 2.34 -5.01 -5.94
C PRO A 215 2.19 -3.56 -6.43
N PRO A 216 1.74 -2.64 -5.55
CA PRO A 216 1.62 -1.22 -5.87
C PRO A 216 2.98 -0.51 -5.88
N HIS A 217 3.10 0.54 -6.70
CA HIS A 217 4.27 1.42 -6.82
C HIS A 217 3.88 2.89 -6.74
N LEU A 218 4.77 3.72 -6.20
CA LEU A 218 4.61 5.17 -6.11
C LEU A 218 4.81 5.87 -7.46
N SER A 219 4.19 7.03 -7.64
CA SER A 219 4.41 7.89 -8.83
C SER A 219 5.75 8.63 -8.84
N PHE A 220 6.58 8.42 -7.82
CA PHE A 220 7.88 9.06 -7.62
C PHE A 220 8.85 8.09 -6.95
N PHE A 221 10.15 8.28 -7.16
CA PHE A 221 11.18 7.54 -6.46
C PHE A 221 11.35 8.01 -5.01
N LEU A 222 11.48 7.05 -4.11
CA LEU A 222 11.76 7.22 -2.69
C LEU A 222 12.82 6.18 -2.33
N GLY A 223 13.99 6.62 -1.85
CA GLY A 223 15.12 5.71 -1.72
C GLY A 223 16.46 6.44 -1.64
N ALA A 224 17.56 5.76 -1.94
CA ALA A 224 18.95 6.24 -1.80
C ALA A 224 19.17 7.75 -2.11
N GLY A 225 19.19 8.59 -1.07
CA GLY A 225 19.43 10.03 -1.16
C GLY A 225 18.20 10.91 -1.48
N VAL A 226 17.02 10.31 -1.66
CA VAL A 226 15.73 10.97 -1.91
C VAL A 226 14.72 10.50 -0.86
N ASP A 227 14.58 11.28 0.20
CA ASP A 227 13.73 10.95 1.37
C ASP A 227 12.52 11.88 1.54
N LYS A 228 12.30 12.78 0.57
CA LYS A 228 11.21 13.76 0.59
C LYS A 228 10.19 13.45 -0.50
N ALA A 229 9.08 12.83 -0.09
CA ALA A 229 7.91 12.68 -0.94
C ALA A 229 7.36 14.06 -1.38
N PRO A 230 6.95 14.21 -2.65
CA PRO A 230 6.27 15.42 -3.10
C PRO A 230 4.94 15.59 -2.36
N LYS A 231 4.57 16.83 -2.06
CA LYS A 231 3.23 17.12 -1.50
C LYS A 231 2.15 16.73 -2.51
N PRO A 232 1.20 15.84 -2.16
CA PRO A 232 0.13 15.44 -3.06
C PRO A 232 -0.70 16.63 -3.54
N LYS A 233 -0.88 16.75 -4.86
CA LYS A 233 -1.78 17.72 -5.48
C LYS A 233 -3.20 17.16 -5.52
N MET A 234 -3.91 17.28 -4.41
CA MET A 234 -5.22 16.67 -4.24
C MET A 234 -6.20 17.57 -3.49
N TYR A 235 -7.47 17.25 -3.61
CA TYR A 235 -8.54 17.73 -2.74
C TYR A 235 -9.36 16.53 -2.24
N VAL A 236 -10.05 16.70 -1.11
CA VAL A 236 -10.95 15.66 -0.59
C VAL A 236 -12.31 15.81 -1.26
N SER A 237 -12.72 14.79 -2.02
CA SER A 237 -14.06 14.74 -2.61
C SER A 237 -15.13 14.57 -1.54
N GLY A 238 -16.29 15.22 -1.73
CA GLY A 238 -17.37 15.25 -0.74
C GLY A 238 -17.18 16.29 0.38
N GLY A 239 -16.15 17.13 0.28
CA GLY A 239 -15.82 18.15 1.26
C GLY A 239 -14.98 17.60 2.42
N TYR A 240 -14.18 18.47 3.02
CA TYR A 240 -13.43 18.16 4.23
C TYR A 240 -14.43 17.92 5.38
N VAL A 241 -14.62 16.67 5.81
CA VAL A 241 -14.94 16.36 7.21
C VAL A 241 -13.62 16.07 7.94
N GLY A 242 -12.60 16.88 7.67
CA GLY A 242 -11.45 16.93 8.55
C GLY A 242 -11.89 17.55 9.86
N ILE A 243 -11.22 17.11 10.92
CA ILE A 243 -11.18 17.80 12.21
C ILE A 243 -10.60 19.18 11.92
N VAL A 244 -11.49 20.11 11.56
CA VAL A 244 -11.21 21.51 11.72
C VAL A 244 -11.08 21.69 13.23
N ASN A 245 -10.04 22.40 13.67
CA ASN A 245 -10.08 23.04 14.98
C ASN A 245 -11.42 23.78 15.09
N HIS A 246 -12.35 23.15 15.81
CA HIS A 246 -13.78 23.44 15.92
C HIS A 246 -14.33 24.71 15.25
N PRO A 247 -14.95 24.61 14.07
CA PRO A 247 -16.18 25.26 13.73
C PRO A 247 -17.29 24.29 14.08
N VAL A 248 -18.37 24.88 14.57
CA VAL A 248 -19.47 24.27 15.32
C VAL A 248 -20.41 23.46 14.40
N SER A 249 -19.94 22.91 13.28
CA SER A 249 -20.82 22.42 12.20
C SER A 249 -20.91 20.89 12.02
N ASN A 250 -20.01 20.08 12.59
CA ASN A 250 -20.06 18.62 12.44
C ASN A 250 -20.22 17.92 13.80
N PHE A 251 -21.44 17.92 14.31
CA PHE A 251 -21.78 17.19 15.52
C PHE A 251 -22.07 15.71 15.25
N ILE A 252 -21.74 14.85 16.20
CA ILE A 252 -22.18 13.45 16.14
C ILE A 252 -23.68 13.40 16.46
N SER A 253 -24.47 12.93 15.50
CA SER A 253 -25.93 12.77 15.66
C SER A 253 -26.28 11.32 16.07
N PRO A 254 -26.89 11.11 17.26
CA PRO A 254 -27.43 9.81 17.68
C PRO A 254 -28.48 9.26 16.71
N LYS A 255 -29.18 10.14 15.96
CA LYS A 255 -30.18 9.72 14.98
C LYS A 255 -29.58 9.00 13.78
N GLN A 256 -28.31 9.24 13.47
CA GLN A 256 -27.65 8.65 12.32
C GLN A 256 -26.96 7.32 12.64
N ASN A 257 -26.78 6.97 13.92
CA ASN A 257 -26.13 5.74 14.39
C ASN A 257 -24.82 5.43 13.63
N ARG A 258 -23.99 6.46 13.41
CA ARG A 258 -22.73 6.36 12.66
C ARG A 258 -21.56 6.21 13.64
N LEU A 259 -20.63 5.32 13.28
CA LEU A 259 -19.32 5.21 13.93
C LEU A 259 -18.45 6.39 13.46
N GLN A 260 -17.73 7.02 14.38
CA GLN A 260 -16.76 8.06 14.06
C GLN A 260 -15.45 7.82 14.80
N ILE A 261 -14.33 8.00 14.10
CA ILE A 261 -13.00 8.03 14.70
C ILE A 261 -12.75 9.43 15.24
N ILE A 262 -12.40 9.53 16.52
CA ILE A 262 -12.15 10.77 17.22
C ILE A 262 -10.75 10.74 17.80
N THR A 263 -10.00 11.81 17.54
CA THR A 263 -8.67 12.04 18.13
C THR A 263 -8.71 13.26 19.06
N GLY A 264 -7.88 13.25 20.10
CA GLY A 264 -7.66 14.41 20.97
C GLY A 264 -8.13 14.23 22.41
N GLN A 265 -8.67 15.30 23.01
CA GLN A 265 -9.05 15.35 24.43
C GLN A 265 -10.56 15.42 24.66
N SER A 266 -11.35 15.67 23.60
CA SER A 266 -12.80 15.85 23.68
C SER A 266 -13.48 15.63 22.34
N PHE A 267 -14.79 15.41 22.37
CA PHE A 267 -15.67 15.34 21.20
C PHE A 267 -16.95 16.16 21.40
N LEU A 268 -17.73 16.35 20.33
CA LEU A 268 -18.99 17.11 20.36
C LEU A 268 -20.18 16.25 19.95
N ILE A 269 -21.12 16.02 20.86
CA ILE A 269 -22.44 15.48 20.52
C ILE A 269 -23.37 16.63 20.15
N ASN A 270 -24.28 16.39 19.20
CA ASN A 270 -25.20 17.41 18.70
C ASN A 270 -25.97 18.11 19.83
N PRO A 271 -25.67 19.39 20.13
CA PRO A 271 -26.25 20.12 21.25
C PRO A 271 -27.73 20.45 21.01
N ASN A 272 -28.20 20.40 19.76
CA ASN A 272 -29.61 20.67 19.42
C ASN A 272 -30.55 19.52 19.81
N ILE A 273 -30.02 18.39 20.27
CA ILE A 273 -30.83 17.28 20.75
C ILE A 273 -31.14 17.52 22.23
N LYS A 274 -32.43 17.47 22.59
CA LYS A 274 -32.85 17.57 23.98
C LYS A 274 -32.50 16.29 24.74
N GLY A 275 -31.92 16.42 25.93
CA GLY A 275 -31.60 15.30 26.81
C GLY A 275 -30.15 14.84 26.73
N LYS A 276 -29.90 13.59 27.10
CA LYS A 276 -28.58 12.96 27.09
C LYS A 276 -28.48 11.90 25.98
N THR A 277 -27.27 11.58 25.57
CA THR A 277 -26.99 10.60 24.52
C THR A 277 -26.25 9.40 25.11
N ASN A 278 -26.71 8.18 24.81
CA ASN A 278 -25.92 6.98 25.08
C ASN A 278 -24.80 6.86 24.06
N ILE A 279 -23.61 6.48 24.53
CA ILE A 279 -22.45 6.25 23.69
C ILE A 279 -21.76 4.94 24.04
N GLU A 280 -21.26 4.27 23.01
CA GLU A 280 -20.23 3.24 23.12
C GLU A 280 -18.92 3.82 22.58
N ILE A 281 -17.83 3.64 23.35
CA ILE A 281 -16.48 4.04 22.98
C ILE A 281 -15.66 2.77 22.82
N PHE A 282 -15.00 2.63 21.69
CA PHE A 282 -14.13 1.51 21.36
C PHE A 282 -12.69 1.99 21.18
N ASP A 283 -11.72 1.14 21.52
CA ASP A 283 -10.34 1.31 21.08
C ASP A 283 -10.23 0.98 19.58
N LEU A 284 -9.05 1.19 19.00
CA LEU A 284 -8.80 0.89 17.59
C LEU A 284 -8.84 -0.61 17.26
N ASN A 285 -8.80 -1.48 18.27
CA ASN A 285 -8.93 -2.93 18.13
C ASN A 285 -10.40 -3.38 18.20
N GLY A 286 -11.35 -2.44 18.35
CA GLY A 286 -12.77 -2.74 18.46
C GLY A 286 -13.20 -3.22 19.85
N HIS A 287 -12.34 -3.18 20.86
CA HIS A 287 -12.72 -3.46 22.24
C HIS A 287 -13.48 -2.29 22.83
N VAL A 288 -14.54 -2.59 23.59
CA VAL A 288 -15.31 -1.55 24.27
C VAL A 288 -14.51 -1.01 25.43
N VAL A 289 -14.09 0.25 25.31
CA VAL A 289 -13.44 1.01 26.38
C VAL A 289 -14.48 1.45 27.41
N LYS A 290 -15.63 1.96 26.95
CA LYS A 290 -16.67 2.45 27.85
C LYS A 290 -18.05 2.51 27.21
N ARG A 291 -19.08 2.23 28.01
CA ARG A 291 -20.48 2.55 27.71
C ARG A 291 -20.99 3.54 28.73
N THR A 292 -21.56 4.65 28.29
CA THR A 292 -22.02 5.69 29.22
C THR A 292 -23.06 6.60 28.58
N VAL A 293 -23.60 7.51 29.39
CA VAL A 293 -24.58 8.51 28.99
C VAL A 293 -23.98 9.88 29.23
N VAL A 294 -23.93 10.70 28.20
CA VAL A 294 -23.30 12.02 28.25
C VAL A 294 -24.28 13.11 27.88
N ASP A 295 -24.08 14.29 28.45
CA ASP A 295 -24.82 15.48 28.04
C ASP A 295 -24.45 15.85 26.60
N ASN A 296 -25.42 16.37 25.86
CA ASN A 296 -25.17 16.84 24.49
C ASN A 296 -24.33 18.13 24.53
N GLY A 297 -23.45 18.31 23.54
CA GLY A 297 -22.41 19.34 23.55
C GLY A 297 -21.00 18.75 23.70
N LYS A 298 -20.08 19.54 24.27
CA LYS A 298 -18.65 19.16 24.39
C LYS A 298 -18.42 18.17 25.54
N VAL A 299 -17.85 17.01 25.22
CA VAL A 299 -17.57 15.93 26.16
C VAL A 299 -16.06 15.65 26.16
N SER A 300 -15.41 15.79 27.33
CA SER A 300 -13.98 15.54 27.51
C SER A 300 -13.70 14.10 27.88
N PHE A 301 -12.66 13.47 27.31
CA PHE A 301 -12.26 12.10 27.65
C PHE A 301 -11.87 11.95 29.12
N ASN A 302 -11.18 12.94 29.69
CA ASN A 302 -10.85 12.95 31.12
C ASN A 302 -12.09 12.91 32.02
N LYS A 303 -13.19 13.59 31.64
CA LYS A 303 -14.47 13.50 32.39
C LYS A 303 -15.10 12.12 32.30
N LEU A 304 -14.78 11.37 31.25
CA LEU A 304 -15.18 9.98 31.10
C LEU A 304 -14.19 9.01 31.75
N GLY A 305 -13.10 9.49 32.37
CA GLY A 305 -12.05 8.63 32.94
C GLY A 305 -11.31 7.81 31.89
N ILE A 306 -11.20 8.33 30.67
CA ILE A 306 -10.49 7.70 29.55
C ILE A 306 -9.28 8.57 29.21
N ALA A 307 -8.15 7.94 28.90
CA ALA A 307 -6.94 8.64 28.47
C ALA A 307 -7.19 9.43 27.17
N ASN A 308 -6.34 10.42 26.91
CA ASN A 308 -6.33 11.09 25.60
C ASN A 308 -5.83 10.10 24.54
N GLY A 309 -6.45 10.07 23.37
CA GLY A 309 -6.10 9.08 22.36
C GLY A 309 -6.99 9.12 21.14
N VAL A 310 -6.95 8.02 20.38
CA VAL A 310 -7.81 7.77 19.22
C VAL A 310 -8.84 6.71 19.60
N TYR A 311 -10.11 7.04 19.44
CA TYR A 311 -11.23 6.16 19.78
C TYR A 311 -12.27 6.14 18.68
N ILE A 312 -13.00 5.04 18.60
CA ILE A 312 -14.20 4.95 17.79
C ILE A 312 -15.39 5.23 18.71
N ILE A 313 -16.21 6.22 18.40
CA ILE A 313 -17.42 6.53 19.19
C ILE A 313 -18.66 6.26 18.36
N LYS A 314 -19.61 5.56 18.98
CA LYS A 314 -20.93 5.28 18.42
C LYS A 314 -22.02 5.80 19.36
N PRO A 315 -22.67 6.92 19.04
CA PRO A 315 -23.86 7.35 19.77
C PRO A 315 -25.09 6.60 19.29
N TYR A 316 -26.01 6.33 20.22
CA TYR A 316 -27.28 5.69 19.92
C TYR A 316 -28.39 6.24 20.82
N SER A 317 -29.59 6.39 20.26
CA SER A 317 -30.79 6.65 21.05
C SER A 317 -31.37 5.33 21.55
N ASN A 318 -31.79 5.25 22.82
CA ASN A 318 -32.76 4.23 23.20
C ASN A 318 -34.06 4.59 22.47
N ARG A 319 -34.31 3.99 21.29
CA ARG A 319 -35.67 3.92 20.80
C ARG A 319 -36.39 2.99 21.77
N VAL A 320 -37.08 3.56 22.75
CA VAL A 320 -38.28 2.90 23.25
C VAL A 320 -39.18 2.83 22.02
N ALA A 321 -39.45 1.61 21.56
CA ALA A 321 -40.50 1.39 20.58
C ALA A 321 -41.79 1.93 21.20
N ASN A 322 -42.27 3.05 20.66
CA ASN A 322 -43.67 3.43 20.80
C ASN A 322 -44.43 2.79 19.65
#